data_AF-A0A382V369-F1
#
_entry.id   AF-A0A382V369-F1
#
_cell.length_a   1.000
_cell.length_b   1.000
_cell.length_c   1.000
_cell.angle_alpha   90.00
_cell.angle_beta   90.00
_cell.angle_gamma   90.00
#
_symmetry.space_group_name_H-M   'P 1'
#
loop_
_entity.id
_entity.type
_entity.pdbx_description
1 polymer ?
#
loop_
_entity_poly.entity_id
_entity_poly.type
_entity_poly.pdbx_seq_one_letter_code
_entity_poly.pdbx_strand_id
1 'polypeptide(L)' 'SLEIYSHLANVGDAKSLIIHPASTTHQQMDAESLKAAGVGEDLVRMSVGLEDIRDLIDDLGGALRRSQR' A
#
# COMPACT_ATOMS: atom_id res chain seq x y z
N SER A 1 2.26 11.73 1.90
CA SER A 1 1.29 11.42 0.83
C SER A 1 2.01 10.78 -0.34
N LEU A 2 1.25 10.06 -1.15
CA LEU A 2 1.59 9.64 -2.51
C LEU A 2 0.62 10.37 -3.44
N GLU A 3 1.06 10.73 -4.64
CA GLU A 3 0.24 11.49 -5.59
C GLU A 3 -0.32 10.60 -6.70
N ILE A 4 0.34 9.47 -7.00
CA ILE A 4 -0.08 8.54 -8.07
C ILE A 4 -0.90 7.38 -7.50
N TYR A 5 -0.45 6.79 -6.39
CA TYR A 5 -1.10 5.61 -5.82
C TYR A 5 -2.45 5.97 -5.19
N SER A 6 -3.52 5.30 -5.65
CA SER A 6 -4.86 5.47 -5.09
C SER A 6 -5.10 4.53 -3.90
N HIS A 7 -5.73 5.03 -2.83
CA HIS A 7 -6.04 4.23 -1.65
C HIS A 7 -7.32 3.41 -1.83
N LEU A 8 -7.21 2.25 -2.50
CA LEU A 8 -8.34 1.37 -2.83
C LEU A 8 -7.99 -0.12 -2.61
N ALA A 9 -8.98 -0.89 -2.18
CA ALA A 9 -8.80 -2.27 -1.73
C ALA A 9 -8.61 -3.32 -2.84
N ASN A 10 -8.87 -2.97 -4.12
CA ASN A 10 -8.75 -3.89 -5.26
C ASN A 10 -7.28 -4.20 -5.63
N VAL A 11 -7.09 -5.14 -6.56
CA VAL A 11 -5.79 -5.60 -7.09
C VAL A 11 -5.94 -5.84 -8.60
N GLY A 12 -4.90 -5.55 -9.38
CA GLY A 12 -4.86 -5.84 -10.83
C GLY A 12 -5.56 -4.81 -11.71
N ASP A 13 -5.68 -3.57 -11.23
CA ASP A 13 -6.20 -2.44 -12.01
C ASP A 13 -5.10 -1.86 -12.91
N ALA A 14 -5.49 -1.09 -13.93
CA ALA A 14 -4.56 -0.28 -14.73
C ALA A 14 -3.93 0.85 -13.91
N LYS A 15 -4.59 1.31 -12.85
CA LYS A 15 -4.06 2.28 -11.89
C LYS A 15 -3.30 1.59 -10.75
N SER A 16 -2.22 2.23 -10.30
CA SER A 16 -1.47 1.81 -9.13
C SER A 16 -2.24 2.08 -7.84
N LEU A 17 -2.28 1.08 -6.95
CA LEU A 17 -3.08 1.10 -5.73
C LEU A 17 -2.20 0.83 -4.51
N ILE A 18 -2.58 1.40 -3.37
CA ILE A 18 -1.89 1.19 -2.09
C ILE A 18 -2.88 1.09 -0.93
N ILE A 19 -2.67 0.15 -0.02
CA ILE A 19 -3.47 0.04 1.20
C ILE A 19 -2.64 -0.40 2.40
N HIS A 20 -3.17 -0.14 3.59
CA HIS A 20 -2.75 -0.77 4.83
C HIS A 20 -3.73 -1.92 5.15
N PRO A 21 -3.37 -3.21 4.94
CA PRO A 21 -4.31 -4.32 5.03
C PRO A 21 -4.97 -4.46 6.40
N ALA A 22 -4.23 -4.27 7.50
CA ALA A 22 -4.75 -4.45 8.85
C ALA A 22 -5.86 -3.46 9.20
N SER A 23 -5.84 -2.23 8.69
CA SER A 23 -6.93 -1.25 8.89
C SER A 23 -7.93 -1.17 7.74
N THR A 24 -7.85 -2.05 6.74
CA THR A 24 -8.74 -2.02 5.57
C THR A 24 -9.33 -3.41 5.28
N THR A 25 -8.69 -4.19 4.42
CA THR A 25 -9.17 -5.48 3.93
C THR A 25 -9.27 -6.55 5.02
N HIS A 26 -8.42 -6.46 6.05
CA HIS A 26 -8.35 -7.44 7.14
C HIS A 26 -8.78 -6.84 8.50
N GLN A 27 -9.48 -5.69 8.49
CA GLN A 27 -9.87 -4.96 9.71
C GLN A 27 -10.75 -5.75 10.70
N GLN A 28 -11.38 -6.84 10.23
CA GLN A 28 -12.24 -7.68 11.07
C GLN A 28 -11.47 -8.76 11.83
N MET A 29 -10.18 -8.95 11.53
CA MET A 29 -9.33 -9.93 12.22
C MET A 29 -8.76 -9.32 13.50
N ASP A 30 -8.60 -10.16 14.53
CA ASP A 30 -7.86 -9.76 15.73
C ASP A 30 -6.33 -9.81 15.48
N ALA A 31 -5.57 -9.26 16.43
CA ALA A 31 -4.12 -9.13 16.31
C ALA A 31 -3.41 -10.49 16.16
N GLU A 32 -3.89 -11.52 16.86
CA GLU A 32 -3.32 -12.88 16.78
C GLU A 32 -3.56 -13.50 15.40
N SER A 33 -4.77 -13.35 14.85
CA SER A 33 -5.13 -13.83 13.52
C SER A 33 -4.36 -13.10 12.42
N LEU A 34 -4.22 -11.78 12.53
CA LEU A 34 -3.41 -10.96 11.59
C LEU A 34 -1.96 -11.43 11.56
N LYS A 35 -1.36 -11.62 12.74
CA LYS A 35 0.01 -12.12 12.89
C LYS A 35 0.16 -13.53 12.30
N ALA A 36 -0.79 -14.43 12.56
CA ALA A 36 -0.78 -15.77 11.99
C ALA A 36 -0.90 -15.78 10.46
N ALA A 37 -1.62 -14.81 9.88
CA ALA A 37 -1.72 -14.62 8.43
C ALA A 37 -0.52 -13.88 7.81
N GLY A 38 0.48 -13.48 8.60
CA GLY A 38 1.63 -12.71 8.13
C GLY A 38 1.29 -11.24 7.80
N VAL A 39 0.18 -10.72 8.31
CA VAL A 39 -0.23 -9.32 8.16
C VAL A 39 0.22 -8.55 9.39
N GLY A 40 1.38 -7.89 9.30
CA GLY A 40 1.87 -6.99 10.34
C GLY A 40 1.13 -5.64 10.34
N GLU A 41 1.15 -4.95 11.48
CA GLU A 41 0.57 -3.60 11.64
C GLU A 41 1.29 -2.53 10.80
N ASP A 42 2.53 -2.78 10.39
CA ASP A 42 3.30 -1.88 9.53
C ASP A 42 3.27 -2.31 8.05
N LEU A 43 2.49 -3.35 7.71
CA LEU A 43 2.46 -3.89 6.35
C LEU A 43 1.73 -2.92 5.42
N VAL A 44 2.42 -2.49 4.37
CA VAL A 44 1.82 -1.75 3.26
C VAL A 44 1.77 -2.66 2.04
N ARG A 45 0.59 -2.82 1.44
CA ARG A 45 0.39 -3.60 0.22
C ARG A 45 0.23 -2.65 -0.96
N MET A 46 1.00 -2.90 -2.02
CA MET A 46 0.93 -2.16 -3.27
C MET A 46 0.52 -3.08 -4.43
N SER A 47 -0.41 -2.61 -5.27
CA SER A 47 -0.72 -3.22 -6.57
C SER A 47 -0.19 -2.27 -7.64
N VAL A 48 0.82 -2.72 -8.39
CA VAL A 48 1.45 -1.89 -9.44
C VAL A 48 0.57 -1.91 -10.68
N GLY A 49 0.21 -0.72 -11.16
CA GLY A 49 -0.58 -0.51 -12.38
C GLY A 49 0.29 -0.44 -13.64
N LEU A 50 -0.19 0.30 -14.64
CA LEU A 50 0.41 0.42 -15.97
C LEU A 50 1.03 1.80 -16.24
N GLU A 51 1.22 2.62 -15.22
CA GLU A 51 1.87 3.93 -15.33
C GLU A 51 3.36 3.85 -15.72
N ASP A 52 3.98 4.98 -16.09
CA ASP A 52 5.42 5.03 -16.37
C ASP A 52 6.21 4.66 -15.10
N ILE A 53 7.14 3.72 -15.25
CA ILE A 53 7.94 3.19 -14.13
C ILE A 53 8.74 4.28 -13.41
N ARG A 54 9.18 5.33 -14.10
CA ARG A 54 9.95 6.42 -13.49
C ARG A 54 9.06 7.26 -12.58
N ASP A 55 7.83 7.55 -13.02
CA ASP A 55 6.86 8.29 -12.23
C ASP A 55 6.51 7.53 -10.94
N LEU A 56 6.32 6.21 -11.03
CA LEU A 56 6.05 5.35 -9.88
C LEU A 56 7.21 5.30 -8.88
N ILE A 57 8.46 5.24 -9.37
CA ILE A 57 9.67 5.26 -8.53
C ILE A 57 9.83 6.63 -7.86
N ASP A 58 9.62 7.71 -8.60
CA ASP A 58 9.80 9.08 -8.10
C ASP A 58 8.75 9.43 -7.03
N ASP A 59 7.49 9.05 -7.24
CA ASP A 59 6.41 9.27 -6.25
C ASP A 59 6.70 8.49 -4.96
N LEU A 60 7.03 7.19 -5.07
CA LEU A 60 7.35 6.35 -3.91
C LEU A 60 8.60 6.85 -3.18
N GLY A 61 9.67 7.19 -3.92
CA GLY A 61 10.90 7.73 -3.34
C GLY A 61 10.66 9.06 -2.63
N GLY A 62 9.83 9.93 -3.19
CA GLY A 62 9.40 11.17 -2.56
C GLY A 62 8.63 10.93 -1.26
N ALA A 63 7.69 9.98 -1.27
CA ALA A 63 6.90 9.61 -0.09
C ALA A 63 7.77 9.04 1.02
N LEU A 64 8.70 8.14 0.70
CA LEU A 64 9.64 7.56 1.66
C LEU A 64 10.53 8.64 2.29
N ARG A 65 11.07 9.58 1.50
CA ARG A 65 11.87 10.69 2.06
C ARG A 65 11.05 11.57 3.01
N ARG A 66 9.77 11.78 2.72
CA ARG A 66 8.86 12.56 3.60
C ARG A 66 8.52 11.81 4.88
N SER A 67 8.45 10.47 4.87
CA SER A 67 8.13 9.68 6.07
C SER A 67 9.29 9.58 7.07
N GLN A 68 10.52 9.91 6.67
CA GLN A 68 11.70 9.93 7.55
C GLN A 68 11.90 11.27 8.28
N ARG A 69 10.98 12.21 8.13
CA ARG A 69 11.00 13.52 8.81
C ARG A 69 10.02 13.50 9.96
#